data_AF-A0A9D2XQ06-F1
#
_entry.id   AF-A0A9D2XQ06-F1
#
_cell.length_a   1.000
_cell.length_b   1.000
_cell.length_c   1.000
_cell.angle_alpha   90.00
_cell.angle_beta   90.00
_cell.angle_gamma   90.00
#
_symmetry.space_group_name_H-M   'P 1'
#
loop_
_entity.id
_entity.type
_entity.pdbx_description
1 polymer ?
#
loop_
_entity_poly.entity_id
_entity_poly.type
_entity_poly.pdbx_seq_one_letter_code
_entity_poly.pdbx_strand_id
1 'polypeptide(L)'
;IKVDNIMLVNHEAQPFRVKLIDFGLACETECLPQKDIYQPLPYRAPEITLGLPRDEAIDTWSLGCLLSNLFRGRFLFPHNNEYDNLRIIMKLLGQPDQKLLDKGTLVSDYFIKDENESEHSWRFKSLEQYQMKKGKVYRSVKPIYDHLTSLEDWFFTQKTKNSTENKDIKAFLDLVKKMLTVDPANRILPDDALKHPFITMEHLDRSSDKNYVRNAHELMRNVQPGVQTDIDRLLFKSYVKNICELKKIMQSGNIPSSSEIEITKVITNLFTVVAPKMNKSAHRPYLISKEIVKKSLGKLNGVKHTDAKRNTVLKKIMNFFTEKYNSVKPYLSATW
;
A
#
# COMPACT_ATOMS: atom_id res chain seq x y z
N ILE A 1 -0.38 0.36 -1.03
CA ILE A 1 -1.55 0.77 -1.86
C ILE A 1 -1.15 0.95 -3.35
N LYS A 2 -2.05 0.77 -4.33
CA LYS A 2 -1.78 1.01 -5.78
C LYS A 2 -3.06 1.35 -6.55
N VAL A 3 -2.94 1.89 -7.78
CA VAL A 3 -4.10 2.30 -8.61
C VAL A 3 -5.13 1.19 -8.84
N ASP A 4 -4.69 -0.06 -9.08
CA ASP A 4 -5.61 -1.19 -9.31
C ASP A 4 -6.45 -1.53 -8.08
N ASN A 5 -6.04 -1.04 -6.91
CA ASN A 5 -6.72 -1.30 -5.64
C ASN A 5 -7.66 -0.15 -5.25
N ILE A 6 -7.86 0.85 -6.10
CA ILE A 6 -8.82 1.94 -5.89
C ILE A 6 -9.94 1.81 -6.92
N MET A 7 -11.15 1.50 -6.47
CA MET A 7 -12.31 1.30 -7.34
C MET A 7 -13.31 2.45 -7.23
N LEU A 8 -13.84 2.90 -8.36
CA LEU A 8 -14.99 3.80 -8.39
C LEU A 8 -16.25 3.03 -7.98
N VAL A 9 -17.08 3.63 -7.11
CA VAL A 9 -18.32 3.01 -6.63
C VAL A 9 -19.35 2.95 -7.75
N ASN A 10 -19.75 4.11 -8.23
CA ASN A 10 -20.66 4.30 -9.34
C ASN A 10 -20.35 5.69 -9.91
N HIS A 11 -19.61 5.75 -11.02
CA HIS A 11 -19.15 7.03 -11.55
C HIS A 11 -20.30 7.91 -12.07
N GLU A 12 -21.39 7.31 -12.56
CA GLU A 12 -22.53 8.03 -13.09
C GLU A 12 -23.34 8.69 -11.97
N ALA A 13 -23.65 7.94 -10.91
CA ALA A 13 -24.46 8.43 -9.79
C ALA A 13 -23.64 9.14 -8.70
N GLN A 14 -22.36 8.79 -8.54
CA GLN A 14 -21.45 9.26 -7.50
C GLN A 14 -20.04 9.49 -8.08
N PRO A 15 -19.86 10.54 -8.90
CA PRO A 15 -18.60 10.84 -9.56
C PRO A 15 -17.44 10.88 -8.56
N PHE A 16 -16.34 10.22 -8.91
CA PHE A 16 -15.09 10.15 -8.14
C PHE A 16 -15.20 9.58 -6.72
N ARG A 17 -16.36 9.03 -6.32
CA ARG A 17 -16.44 8.25 -5.08
C ARG A 17 -15.66 6.95 -5.26
N VAL A 18 -14.64 6.77 -4.44
CA VAL A 18 -13.75 5.61 -4.49
C VAL A 18 -13.80 4.75 -3.23
N LYS A 19 -13.36 3.50 -3.39
CA LYS A 19 -13.24 2.48 -2.35
C LYS A 19 -11.88 1.81 -2.47
N LEU A 20 -11.21 1.61 -1.34
CA LEU A 20 -9.98 0.84 -1.28
C LEU A 20 -10.32 -0.65 -1.24
N ILE A 21 -9.63 -1.45 -2.03
CA ILE A 21 -9.86 -2.88 -2.15
C ILE A 21 -8.56 -3.66 -1.93
N ASP A 22 -8.70 -4.99 -1.93
CA ASP A 22 -7.57 -5.93 -1.86
C ASP A 22 -6.71 -5.82 -0.60
N PHE A 23 -7.31 -6.16 0.53
CA PHE A 23 -6.63 -6.28 1.83
C PHE A 23 -5.95 -7.65 2.01
N GLY A 24 -5.61 -8.37 0.94
CA GLY A 24 -4.97 -9.70 1.05
C GLY A 24 -3.57 -9.65 1.65
N LEU A 25 -2.89 -8.51 1.50
CA LEU A 25 -1.57 -8.25 2.11
C LEU A 25 -1.64 -7.47 3.41
N ALA A 26 -2.84 -7.05 3.85
CA ALA A 26 -3.00 -6.32 5.10
C ALA A 26 -2.54 -7.16 6.29
N CYS A 27 -1.95 -6.49 7.28
CA CYS A 27 -1.54 -7.05 8.55
C CYS A 27 -1.39 -5.94 9.58
N GLU A 28 -1.42 -6.32 10.86
CA GLU A 28 -0.98 -5.45 11.94
C GLU A 28 0.53 -5.19 11.85
N THR A 29 1.00 -4.05 12.34
CA THR A 29 2.40 -3.62 12.23
C THR A 29 3.36 -4.58 12.91
N GLU A 30 2.97 -5.18 14.04
CA GLU A 30 3.76 -6.20 14.73
C GLU A 30 3.92 -7.48 13.91
N CYS A 31 3.09 -7.67 12.89
CA CYS A 31 3.12 -8.81 11.99
C CYS A 31 3.81 -8.51 10.65
N LEU A 32 4.30 -7.28 10.42
CA LEU A 32 5.02 -6.90 9.20
C LEU A 32 6.40 -7.58 9.19
N PRO A 33 6.63 -8.57 8.31
CA PRO A 33 7.91 -9.25 8.20
C PRO A 33 8.98 -8.30 7.65
N GLN A 34 10.13 -8.27 8.30
CA GLN A 34 11.24 -7.36 7.95
C GLN A 34 11.98 -7.74 6.66
N LYS A 35 11.80 -8.96 6.14
CA LYS A 35 12.51 -9.45 4.94
C LYS A 35 11.61 -9.62 3.71
N ASP A 36 10.30 -9.56 3.90
CA ASP A 36 9.37 -9.74 2.80
C ASP A 36 9.24 -8.45 1.99
N ILE A 37 9.07 -8.63 0.68
CA ILE A 37 8.86 -7.55 -0.26
C ILE A 37 7.37 -7.20 -0.25
N TYR A 38 7.06 -6.07 0.37
CA TYR A 38 5.75 -5.45 0.28
C TYR A 38 5.75 -4.39 -0.83
N GLN A 39 4.57 -4.13 -1.36
CA GLN A 39 4.30 -3.10 -2.37
C GLN A 39 4.92 -3.39 -3.75
N PRO A 40 4.18 -3.10 -4.83
CA PRO A 40 4.77 -3.08 -6.17
C PRO A 40 5.83 -1.98 -6.24
N LEU A 41 6.92 -2.25 -6.97
CA LEU A 41 8.09 -1.39 -7.05
C LEU A 41 7.80 0.12 -7.27
N PRO A 42 6.93 0.55 -8.22
CA PRO A 42 6.68 1.98 -8.42
C PRO A 42 5.96 2.69 -7.25
N TYR A 43 5.40 1.94 -6.30
CA TYR A 43 4.71 2.45 -5.10
C TYR A 43 5.44 2.07 -3.80
N ARG A 44 6.63 1.47 -3.92
CA ARG A 44 7.36 0.90 -2.79
C ARG A 44 8.11 1.99 -2.04
N ALA A 45 7.95 2.00 -0.72
CA ALA A 45 8.66 2.91 0.17
C ALA A 45 10.15 2.55 0.29
N PRO A 46 11.06 3.53 0.46
CA PRO A 46 12.50 3.26 0.54
C PRO A 46 12.86 2.33 1.69
N GLU A 47 12.15 2.40 2.83
CA GLU A 47 12.32 1.51 3.98
C GLU A 47 12.09 0.03 3.66
N ILE A 48 11.22 -0.28 2.68
CA ILE A 48 11.02 -1.67 2.24
C ILE A 48 12.23 -2.15 1.46
N THR A 49 12.71 -1.35 0.49
CA THR A 49 13.85 -1.73 -0.38
C THR A 49 15.17 -1.78 0.41
N LEU A 50 15.35 -0.88 1.38
CA LEU A 50 16.55 -0.79 2.20
C LEU A 50 16.53 -1.69 3.44
N GLY A 51 15.40 -2.34 3.72
CA GLY A 51 15.25 -3.20 4.90
C GLY A 51 15.32 -2.42 6.21
N LEU A 52 14.80 -1.19 6.23
CA LEU A 52 14.69 -0.34 7.42
C LEU A 52 13.49 -0.78 8.28
N PRO A 53 13.41 -0.31 9.54
CA PRO A 53 12.17 -0.38 10.31
C PRO A 53 11.00 0.21 9.52
N ARG A 54 9.85 -0.46 9.57
CA ARG A 54 8.66 -0.16 8.77
C ARG A 54 7.40 -0.26 9.61
N ASP A 55 6.42 0.55 9.28
CA ASP A 55 5.11 0.64 9.92
C ASP A 55 4.05 1.02 8.87
N GLU A 56 2.88 1.52 9.30
CA GLU A 56 1.81 1.96 8.42
C GLU A 56 2.21 3.13 7.49
N ALA A 57 3.29 3.86 7.79
CA ALA A 57 3.73 4.99 6.97
C ALA A 57 4.08 4.57 5.53
N ILE A 58 4.37 3.29 5.28
CA ILE A 58 4.58 2.74 3.93
C ILE A 58 3.36 2.99 3.03
N ASP A 59 2.14 2.99 3.59
CA ASP A 59 0.91 3.23 2.83
C ASP A 59 0.74 4.71 2.46
N THR A 60 1.16 5.64 3.32
CA THR A 60 1.25 7.07 2.98
C THR A 60 2.20 7.30 1.81
N TRP A 61 3.36 6.62 1.80
CA TRP A 61 4.28 6.69 0.66
C TRP A 61 3.63 6.18 -0.63
N SER A 62 3.02 4.99 -0.58
CA SER A 62 2.27 4.43 -1.71
C SER A 62 1.20 5.39 -2.23
N LEU A 63 0.49 6.09 -1.33
CA LEU A 63 -0.51 7.08 -1.69
C LEU A 63 0.11 8.30 -2.38
N GLY A 64 1.24 8.83 -1.89
CA GLY A 64 1.98 9.90 -2.56
C GLY A 64 2.40 9.54 -4.00
N CYS A 65 2.92 8.32 -4.19
CA CYS A 65 3.24 7.79 -5.52
C CYS A 65 1.98 7.66 -6.41
N LEU A 66 0.88 7.18 -5.84
CA LEU A 66 -0.40 7.02 -6.54
C LEU A 66 -0.97 8.35 -6.99
N LEU A 67 -1.01 9.36 -6.12
CA LEU A 67 -1.50 10.70 -6.43
C LEU A 67 -0.65 11.36 -7.53
N SER A 68 0.67 11.21 -7.46
CA SER A 68 1.58 11.67 -8.51
C SER A 68 1.33 10.95 -9.86
N ASN A 69 1.05 9.64 -9.81
CA ASN A 69 0.68 8.86 -10.99
C ASN A 69 -0.65 9.33 -11.59
N LEU A 70 -1.67 9.60 -10.77
CA LEU A 70 -2.95 10.15 -11.26
C LEU A 70 -2.78 11.52 -11.90
N PHE A 71 -1.90 12.38 -11.36
CA PHE A 71 -1.64 13.70 -11.92
C PHE A 71 -0.95 13.67 -13.29
N ARG A 72 -0.04 12.72 -13.54
CA ARG A 72 0.71 12.64 -14.81
C ARG A 72 0.29 11.52 -15.77
N GLY A 73 -0.50 10.56 -15.31
CA GLY A 73 -0.82 9.34 -16.06
C GLY A 73 0.38 8.38 -16.23
N ARG A 74 1.43 8.51 -15.42
CA ARG A 74 2.64 7.68 -15.46
C ARG A 74 3.32 7.61 -14.09
N PHE A 75 4.06 6.53 -13.84
CA PHE A 75 4.75 6.32 -12.57
C PHE A 75 5.80 7.40 -12.29
N LEU A 76 5.77 7.96 -11.08
CA LEU A 76 6.79 8.91 -10.59
C LEU A 76 8.17 8.24 -10.47
N PHE A 77 8.19 6.99 -10.00
CA PHE A 77 9.42 6.22 -9.83
C PHE A 77 9.47 5.05 -10.82
N PRO A 78 10.68 4.70 -11.31
CA PRO A 78 10.85 3.56 -12.20
C PRO A 78 10.33 2.23 -11.64
N HIS A 79 9.81 1.39 -12.53
CA HIS A 79 9.29 0.05 -12.20
C HIS A 79 10.16 -1.11 -12.73
N ASN A 80 11.30 -0.81 -13.36
CA ASN A 80 12.10 -1.81 -14.07
C ASN A 80 13.02 -2.60 -13.12
N ASN A 81 13.68 -1.90 -12.21
CA ASN A 81 14.59 -2.49 -11.23
C ASN A 81 14.71 -1.60 -9.98
N GLU A 82 15.09 -2.21 -8.86
CA GLU A 82 15.13 -1.57 -7.54
C GLU A 82 16.22 -0.50 -7.43
N TYR A 83 17.35 -0.70 -8.11
CA TYR A 83 18.43 0.28 -8.08
C TYR A 83 18.01 1.60 -8.73
N ASP A 84 17.41 1.55 -9.92
CA ASP A 84 16.93 2.76 -10.58
C ASP A 84 15.78 3.42 -9.84
N ASN A 85 14.89 2.62 -9.24
CA ASN A 85 13.83 3.13 -8.38
C ASN A 85 14.42 3.96 -7.22
N LEU A 86 15.35 3.39 -6.45
CA LEU A 86 16.03 4.10 -5.37
C LEU A 86 16.87 5.27 -5.88
N ARG A 87 17.59 5.12 -7.00
CA ARG A 87 18.39 6.21 -7.60
C ARG A 87 17.55 7.43 -7.88
N ILE A 88 16.35 7.26 -8.46
CA ILE A 88 15.44 8.37 -8.72
C ILE A 88 14.85 8.92 -7.42
N ILE A 89 14.52 8.08 -6.44
CA ILE A 89 14.10 8.55 -5.10
C ILE A 89 15.20 9.45 -4.50
N MET A 90 16.44 8.97 -4.41
CA MET A 90 17.56 9.72 -3.85
C MET A 90 17.81 11.03 -4.61
N LYS A 91 17.72 10.99 -5.95
CA LYS A 91 17.90 12.16 -6.82
C LYS A 91 16.85 13.26 -6.56
N LEU A 92 15.58 12.87 -6.40
CA LEU A 92 14.47 13.83 -6.29
C LEU A 92 14.15 14.25 -4.85
N LEU A 93 14.44 13.40 -3.86
CA LEU A 93 13.99 13.55 -2.48
C LEU A 93 15.13 13.58 -1.46
N GLY A 94 16.37 13.32 -1.90
CA GLY A 94 17.52 13.15 -1.00
C GLY A 94 17.59 11.75 -0.40
N GLN A 95 18.67 11.50 0.33
CA GLN A 95 18.90 10.22 1.00
C GLN A 95 18.39 10.21 2.44
N PRO A 96 18.05 9.03 3.00
CA PRO A 96 17.76 8.93 4.43
C PRO A 96 18.97 9.34 5.27
N ASP A 97 18.70 9.82 6.48
CA ASP A 97 19.76 10.17 7.43
C ASP A 97 20.66 8.96 7.74
N GLN A 98 21.93 9.25 8.04
CA GLN A 98 22.95 8.23 8.28
C GLN A 98 22.55 7.23 9.37
N LYS A 99 22.03 7.74 10.49
CA LYS A 99 21.54 6.94 11.63
C LYS A 99 20.37 6.02 11.26
N LEU A 100 19.57 6.41 10.26
CA LEU A 100 18.50 5.59 9.75
C LEU A 100 19.07 4.50 8.85
N LEU A 101 20.01 4.84 7.95
CA LEU A 101 20.70 3.89 7.09
C LEU A 101 21.44 2.80 7.88
N ASP A 102 22.00 3.10 9.05
CA ASP A 102 22.63 2.11 9.93
C ASP A 102 21.67 1.00 10.40
N LYS A 103 20.36 1.25 10.40
CA LYS A 103 19.34 0.28 10.82
C LYS A 103 18.91 -0.67 9.69
N GLY A 104 19.36 -0.43 8.46
CA GLY A 104 18.86 -1.14 7.28
C GLY A 104 19.59 -2.44 6.99
N THR A 105 18.85 -3.54 6.93
CA THR A 105 19.44 -4.86 6.67
C THR A 105 19.91 -5.04 5.22
N LEU A 106 19.43 -4.21 4.30
CA LEU A 106 19.76 -4.27 2.86
C LEU A 106 20.50 -3.01 2.38
N VAL A 107 20.82 -2.07 3.27
CA VAL A 107 21.48 -0.81 2.90
C VAL A 107 22.81 -1.04 2.19
N SER A 108 23.62 -2.01 2.66
CA SER A 108 24.91 -2.33 2.04
C SER A 108 24.81 -2.81 0.59
N ASP A 109 23.64 -3.21 0.09
CA ASP A 109 23.43 -3.55 -1.32
C ASP A 109 23.46 -2.31 -2.21
N TYR A 110 22.96 -1.19 -1.72
CA TYR A 110 22.79 0.05 -2.49
C TYR A 110 23.74 1.17 -2.06
N PHE A 111 24.31 1.09 -0.86
CA PHE A 111 25.24 2.08 -0.32
C PHE A 111 26.61 1.46 -0.03
N ILE A 112 27.62 2.33 0.07
CA ILE A 112 28.96 2.03 0.57
C ILE A 112 29.17 2.91 1.81
N LYS A 113 29.74 2.35 2.87
CA LYS A 113 30.16 3.11 4.04
C LYS A 113 31.55 3.68 3.74
N ASP A 114 31.71 4.99 3.76
CA ASP A 114 33.03 5.59 3.67
C ASP A 114 33.76 5.36 4.99
N GLU A 115 34.99 4.86 4.89
CA GLU A 115 35.85 4.58 6.05
C GLU A 115 36.74 5.79 6.38
N ASN A 116 36.82 6.79 5.50
CA ASN A 116 37.75 7.94 5.62
C ASN A 116 37.11 9.21 6.19
N GLU A 117 35.78 9.30 6.19
CA GLU A 117 35.05 10.35 6.88
C GLU A 117 34.63 9.82 8.26
N SER A 118 34.61 10.71 9.26
CA SER A 118 34.19 10.41 10.63
C SER A 118 33.06 9.39 10.66
N GLU A 119 33.24 8.32 11.44
CA GLU A 119 32.28 7.24 11.68
C GLU A 119 30.84 7.61 11.26
N HIS A 120 30.26 6.87 10.29
CA HIS A 120 28.86 6.92 9.82
C HIS A 120 28.53 7.70 8.53
N SER A 121 29.37 7.75 7.48
CA SER A 121 28.94 8.27 6.17
C SER A 121 28.62 7.18 5.14
N TRP A 122 27.34 6.88 4.97
CA TRP A 122 26.84 6.11 3.84
C TRP A 122 26.72 7.00 2.60
N ARG A 123 27.23 6.47 1.49
CA ARG A 123 27.11 7.05 0.15
C ARG A 123 26.41 6.07 -0.80
N PHE A 124 25.43 6.56 -1.56
CA PHE A 124 24.75 5.75 -2.57
C PHE A 124 25.74 5.29 -3.67
N LYS A 125 25.63 4.02 -4.08
CA LYS A 125 26.49 3.44 -5.11
C LYS A 125 26.25 4.07 -6.46
N SER A 126 27.32 4.14 -7.26
CA SER A 126 27.16 4.33 -8.70
C SER A 126 26.58 3.06 -9.35
N LEU A 127 26.11 3.18 -10.59
CA LEU A 127 25.53 2.03 -11.30
C LEU A 127 26.58 0.94 -11.50
N GLU A 128 27.82 1.33 -11.80
CA GLU A 128 28.97 0.44 -11.95
C GLU A 128 29.26 -0.30 -10.64
N GLN A 129 29.29 0.41 -9.51
CA GLN A 129 29.52 -0.18 -8.18
C GLN A 129 28.41 -1.18 -7.81
N TYR A 130 27.16 -0.86 -8.12
CA TYR A 130 26.02 -1.76 -7.89
C TYR A 130 26.09 -3.00 -8.78
N GLN A 131 26.38 -2.83 -10.07
CA GLN A 131 26.55 -3.90 -11.05
C GLN A 131 27.66 -4.87 -10.65
N MET A 132 28.81 -4.35 -10.25
CA MET A 132 29.94 -5.15 -9.76
C MET A 132 29.53 -6.00 -8.54
N LYS A 133 28.84 -5.42 -7.56
CA LYS A 133 28.36 -6.16 -6.39
C LYS A 133 27.37 -7.27 -6.75
N LYS A 134 26.45 -7.02 -7.68
CA LYS A 134 25.40 -7.99 -8.05
C LYS A 134 25.87 -9.01 -9.10
N GLY A 135 27.04 -8.83 -9.71
CA GLY A 135 27.54 -9.68 -10.80
C GLY A 135 26.61 -9.70 -12.01
N LYS A 136 25.83 -8.63 -12.24
CA LYS A 136 24.83 -8.54 -13.30
C LYS A 136 24.86 -7.16 -13.95
N VAL A 137 24.67 -7.13 -15.27
CA VAL A 137 24.54 -5.89 -16.03
C VAL A 137 23.10 -5.39 -15.98
N TYR A 138 22.90 -4.13 -15.62
CA TYR A 138 21.61 -3.48 -15.61
C TYR A 138 21.58 -2.39 -16.69
N ARG A 139 20.49 -2.28 -17.45
CA ARG A 139 20.30 -1.19 -18.40
C ARG A 139 19.63 -0.01 -17.69
N SER A 140 20.13 1.20 -17.94
CA SER A 140 19.55 2.43 -17.40
C SER A 140 18.09 2.62 -17.85
N VAL A 141 17.31 3.31 -17.02
CA VAL A 141 15.91 3.68 -17.24
C VAL A 141 15.68 4.58 -18.45
N LYS A 142 14.39 4.76 -18.77
CA LYS A 142 13.89 5.65 -19.82
C LYS A 142 14.44 7.09 -19.64
N PRO A 143 14.76 7.81 -20.74
CA PRO A 143 15.29 9.18 -20.71
C PRO A 143 14.45 10.21 -19.93
N ILE A 144 13.16 9.93 -19.71
CA ILE A 144 12.23 10.85 -19.03
C ILE A 144 12.64 11.22 -17.60
N TYR A 145 13.39 10.35 -16.91
CA TYR A 145 13.83 10.60 -15.53
C TYR A 145 15.16 11.38 -15.47
N ASP A 146 15.91 11.43 -16.56
CA ASP A 146 17.24 12.04 -16.58
C ASP A 146 17.15 13.57 -16.42
N HIS A 147 16.10 14.19 -16.97
CA HIS A 147 15.83 15.62 -16.88
C HIS A 147 15.24 16.09 -15.54
N LEU A 148 14.80 15.17 -14.67
CA LEU A 148 14.20 15.54 -13.38
C LEU A 148 15.30 15.75 -12.34
N THR A 149 15.40 16.96 -11.78
CA THR A 149 16.33 17.29 -10.68
C THR A 149 15.60 17.44 -9.34
N SER A 150 14.29 17.65 -9.39
CA SER A 150 13.43 17.84 -8.23
C SER A 150 12.02 17.29 -8.51
N LEU A 151 11.20 17.18 -7.46
CA LEU A 151 9.78 16.90 -7.67
C LEU A 151 9.08 18.04 -8.44
N GLU A 152 9.51 19.29 -8.29
CA GLU A 152 8.96 20.43 -9.01
C GLU A 152 9.01 20.23 -10.52
N ASP A 153 10.12 19.70 -11.03
CA ASP A 153 10.27 19.38 -12.45
C ASP A 153 9.20 18.37 -12.90
N TRP A 154 8.83 17.43 -12.03
CA TRP A 154 7.77 16.48 -12.32
C TRP A 154 6.39 17.15 -12.44
N PHE A 155 6.07 18.15 -11.62
CA PHE A 155 4.73 18.77 -11.60
C PHE A 155 4.59 20.01 -12.50
N PHE A 156 5.68 20.72 -12.79
CA PHE A 156 5.65 22.00 -13.52
C PHE A 156 6.26 21.97 -14.93
N THR A 157 6.42 20.79 -15.55
CA THR A 157 6.98 20.67 -16.92
C THR A 157 6.29 21.56 -17.97
N GLN A 158 5.01 21.89 -17.79
CA GLN A 158 4.27 22.84 -18.61
C GLN A 158 3.66 23.86 -17.66
N LYS A 159 4.24 25.07 -17.62
CA LYS A 159 3.67 26.16 -16.81
C LYS A 159 2.28 26.47 -17.34
N THR A 160 1.25 26.20 -16.56
CA THR A 160 -0.11 26.62 -16.91
C THR A 160 -0.15 28.15 -16.90
N LYS A 161 -0.88 28.78 -17.83
CA LYS A 161 -1.09 30.23 -17.82
C LYS A 161 -2.04 30.67 -16.69
N ASN A 162 -2.74 29.72 -16.06
CA ASN A 162 -3.72 30.00 -15.02
C ASN A 162 -3.04 30.08 -13.64
N SER A 163 -2.96 31.29 -13.09
CA SER A 163 -2.36 31.53 -11.76
C SER A 163 -3.06 30.78 -10.63
N THR A 164 -4.34 30.45 -10.80
CA THR A 164 -5.15 29.76 -9.79
C THR A 164 -4.86 28.27 -9.77
N GLU A 165 -4.81 27.65 -10.95
CA GLU A 165 -4.40 26.25 -11.11
C GLU A 165 -2.95 26.06 -10.62
N ASN A 166 -2.06 27.01 -10.88
CA ASN A 166 -0.71 26.96 -10.32
C ASN A 166 -0.67 27.04 -8.79
N LYS A 167 -1.61 27.75 -8.14
CA LYS A 167 -1.72 27.74 -6.67
C LYS A 167 -2.18 26.37 -6.17
N ASP A 168 -3.13 25.75 -6.87
CA ASP A 168 -3.63 24.42 -6.53
C ASP A 168 -2.56 23.34 -6.69
N ILE A 169 -1.84 23.34 -7.81
CA ILE A 169 -0.71 22.44 -8.04
C ILE A 169 0.38 22.62 -6.97
N LYS A 170 0.62 23.85 -6.49
CA LYS A 170 1.58 24.08 -5.39
C LYS A 170 1.11 23.47 -4.07
N ALA A 171 -0.17 23.63 -3.72
CA ALA A 171 -0.74 23.00 -2.53
C ALA A 171 -0.72 21.47 -2.64
N PHE A 172 -1.01 20.93 -3.82
CA PHE A 172 -0.91 19.51 -4.11
C PHE A 172 0.52 18.97 -3.97
N LEU A 173 1.49 19.65 -4.58
CA LEU A 173 2.91 19.29 -4.48
C LEU A 173 3.38 19.30 -3.02
N ASP A 174 2.98 20.29 -2.24
CA ASP A 174 3.33 20.36 -0.81
C ASP A 174 2.80 19.14 -0.05
N LEU A 175 1.56 18.71 -0.31
CA LEU A 175 1.02 17.48 0.27
C LEU A 175 1.82 16.24 -0.16
N VAL A 176 2.07 16.10 -1.47
CA VAL A 176 2.80 14.96 -2.02
C VAL A 176 4.22 14.89 -1.46
N LYS A 177 4.91 16.04 -1.29
CA LYS A 177 6.23 16.09 -0.64
C LYS A 177 6.19 15.54 0.78
N LYS A 178 5.20 15.95 1.58
CA LYS A 178 5.03 15.45 2.95
C LYS A 178 4.68 13.96 3.02
N MET A 179 3.97 13.44 2.01
CA MET A 179 3.71 12.00 1.85
C MET A 179 4.94 11.22 1.39
N LEU A 180 5.82 11.84 0.62
CA LEU A 180 7.06 11.26 0.09
C LEU A 180 8.29 11.63 0.92
N THR A 181 8.13 12.05 2.17
CA THR A 181 9.25 12.20 3.10
C THR A 181 9.94 10.85 3.26
N VAL A 182 11.25 10.84 3.01
CA VAL A 182 12.07 9.61 2.96
C VAL A 182 12.15 8.93 4.33
N ASP A 183 12.34 9.70 5.40
CA ASP A 183 12.23 9.18 6.76
C ASP A 183 10.75 8.93 7.12
N PRO A 184 10.33 7.68 7.35
CA PRO A 184 8.95 7.38 7.70
C PRO A 184 8.48 8.07 8.97
N ALA A 185 9.36 8.36 9.94
CA ALA A 185 8.98 9.02 11.19
C ALA A 185 8.56 10.49 10.99
N ASN A 186 9.05 11.13 9.93
CA ASN A 186 8.74 12.52 9.58
C ASN A 186 7.67 12.63 8.48
N ARG A 187 7.11 11.49 8.05
CA ARG A 187 6.11 11.42 6.98
C ARG A 187 4.74 11.79 7.55
N ILE A 188 3.96 12.56 6.77
CA ILE A 188 2.64 13.05 7.23
C ILE A 188 1.70 11.89 7.58
N LEU A 189 1.01 12.02 8.72
CA LEU A 189 -0.01 11.07 9.13
C LEU A 189 -1.32 11.32 8.36
N PRO A 190 -2.16 10.29 8.14
CA PRO A 190 -3.44 10.45 7.44
C PRO A 190 -4.34 11.56 8.03
N ASP A 191 -4.44 11.64 9.36
CA ASP A 191 -5.26 12.64 10.04
C ASP A 191 -4.77 14.08 9.80
N ASP A 192 -3.46 14.27 9.64
CA ASP A 192 -2.88 15.58 9.33
C ASP A 192 -2.93 15.90 7.84
N ALA A 193 -2.84 14.87 6.98
CA ALA A 193 -3.06 15.01 5.54
C ALA A 193 -4.49 15.48 5.24
N LEU A 194 -5.49 15.00 5.98
CA LEU A 194 -6.89 15.43 5.85
C LEU A 194 -7.10 16.91 6.19
N LYS A 195 -6.23 17.50 7.03
CA LYS A 195 -6.24 18.92 7.39
C LYS A 195 -5.42 19.78 6.42
N HIS A 196 -4.73 19.17 5.46
CA HIS A 196 -3.82 19.89 4.57
C HIS A 196 -4.55 20.90 3.68
N PRO A 197 -3.98 22.09 3.39
CA PRO A 197 -4.61 23.11 2.54
C PRO A 197 -5.08 22.63 1.17
N PHE A 198 -4.45 21.59 0.61
CA PHE A 198 -4.90 20.94 -0.63
C PHE A 198 -6.25 20.24 -0.46
N ILE A 199 -6.42 19.47 0.63
CA ILE A 199 -7.64 18.72 0.92
C ILE A 199 -8.75 19.64 1.41
N THR A 200 -8.43 20.60 2.29
CA THR A 200 -9.40 21.56 2.83
C THR A 200 -9.77 22.66 1.84
N MET A 201 -9.00 22.79 0.76
CA MET A 201 -9.10 23.84 -0.26
C MET A 201 -8.88 25.26 0.26
N GLU A 202 -8.20 25.43 1.40
CA GLU A 202 -7.98 26.75 2.03
C GLU A 202 -7.27 27.76 1.10
N HIS A 203 -6.40 27.25 0.23
CA HIS A 203 -5.64 28.06 -0.73
C HIS A 203 -6.48 28.55 -1.93
N LEU A 204 -7.73 28.07 -2.08
CA LEU A 204 -8.69 28.48 -3.11
C LEU A 204 -9.85 29.26 -2.47
N ASP A 205 -9.77 30.59 -2.57
CA ASP A 205 -10.78 31.51 -2.04
C ASP A 205 -12.18 31.19 -2.55
N ARG A 206 -13.08 30.77 -1.63
CA ARG A 206 -14.47 30.43 -1.95
C ARG A 206 -15.26 31.58 -2.56
N SER A 207 -14.85 32.83 -2.33
CA SER A 207 -15.50 34.02 -2.89
C SER A 207 -15.05 34.35 -4.31
N SER A 208 -14.05 33.65 -4.86
CA SER A 208 -13.55 33.89 -6.21
C SER A 208 -14.55 33.43 -7.28
N ASP A 209 -14.95 34.35 -8.17
CA ASP A 209 -15.82 34.09 -9.33
C ASP A 209 -15.17 33.26 -10.46
N LYS A 210 -13.90 32.88 -10.31
CA LYS A 210 -13.21 32.05 -11.31
C LYS A 210 -13.86 30.67 -11.42
N ASN A 211 -14.26 30.31 -12.65
CA ASN A 211 -14.86 29.00 -12.97
C ASN A 211 -14.09 27.80 -12.38
N TYR A 212 -12.75 27.84 -12.43
CA TYR A 212 -11.90 26.78 -11.86
C TYR A 212 -12.19 26.55 -10.37
N VAL A 213 -12.26 27.63 -9.58
CA VAL A 213 -12.46 27.57 -8.12
C VAL A 213 -13.86 27.06 -7.80
N ARG A 214 -14.88 27.59 -8.49
CA ARG A 214 -16.27 27.13 -8.31
C ARG A 214 -16.39 25.63 -8.60
N ASN A 215 -15.87 25.17 -9.74
CA ASN A 215 -15.94 23.77 -10.13
C ASN A 215 -15.20 22.86 -9.14
N ALA A 216 -14.04 23.28 -8.63
CA ALA A 216 -13.30 22.51 -7.64
C ALA A 216 -14.10 22.35 -6.32
N HIS A 217 -14.72 23.43 -5.82
CA HIS A 217 -15.50 23.36 -4.58
C HIS A 217 -16.79 22.55 -4.76
N GLU A 218 -17.41 22.60 -5.94
CA GLU A 218 -18.56 21.74 -6.28
C GLU A 218 -18.19 20.26 -6.30
N LEU A 219 -17.06 19.91 -6.93
CA LEU A 219 -16.55 18.53 -6.93
C LEU A 219 -16.28 18.03 -5.51
N MET A 220 -15.55 18.81 -4.71
CA MET A 220 -15.20 18.41 -3.34
C MET A 220 -16.42 18.28 -2.41
N ARG A 221 -17.48 19.07 -2.63
CA ARG A 221 -18.75 18.93 -1.89
C ARG A 221 -19.40 17.56 -2.12
N ASN A 222 -19.23 16.99 -3.30
CA ASN A 222 -19.81 15.69 -3.68
C ASN A 222 -18.96 14.49 -3.22
N VAL A 223 -17.72 14.73 -2.79
CA VAL A 223 -16.76 13.69 -2.36
C VAL A 223 -16.43 13.83 -0.87
N GLN A 224 -17.47 13.95 -0.04
CA GLN A 224 -17.32 13.95 1.42
C GLN A 224 -16.86 12.57 1.91
N PRO A 225 -15.96 12.49 2.91
CA PRO A 225 -15.64 11.23 3.57
C PRO A 225 -16.92 10.54 4.05
N GLY A 226 -17.09 9.27 3.71
CA GLY A 226 -18.22 8.50 4.22
C GLY A 226 -18.14 8.38 5.74
N VAL A 227 -19.30 8.33 6.41
CA VAL A 227 -19.34 8.00 7.84
C VAL A 227 -19.02 6.52 7.98
N GLN A 228 -17.77 6.20 8.35
CA GLN A 228 -17.39 4.86 8.77
C GLN A 228 -17.98 4.63 10.17
N THR A 229 -18.79 3.59 10.35
CA THR A 229 -19.34 3.31 11.69
C THR A 229 -18.29 2.65 12.59
N ASP A 230 -18.44 2.76 13.91
CA ASP A 230 -17.56 2.03 14.84
C ASP A 230 -17.59 0.52 14.60
N ILE A 231 -18.76 0.00 14.19
CA ILE A 231 -18.95 -1.41 13.82
C ILE A 231 -18.05 -1.78 12.65
N ASP A 232 -17.98 -0.92 11.64
CA ASP A 232 -17.18 -1.13 10.44
C ASP A 232 -15.69 -1.23 10.77
N ARG A 233 -15.22 -0.31 11.62
CA ARG A 233 -13.84 -0.29 12.11
C ARG A 233 -13.50 -1.55 12.91
N LEU A 234 -14.40 -1.97 13.80
CA LEU A 234 -14.23 -3.18 14.61
C LEU A 234 -14.21 -4.45 13.75
N LEU A 235 -15.08 -4.55 12.73
CA LEU A 235 -15.11 -5.66 11.80
C LEU A 235 -13.82 -5.75 10.98
N PHE A 236 -13.33 -4.61 10.48
CA PHE A 236 -12.06 -4.57 9.76
C PHE A 236 -10.86 -4.94 10.65
N LYS A 237 -10.81 -4.42 11.88
CA LYS A 237 -9.76 -4.80 12.84
C LYS A 237 -9.80 -6.31 13.13
N SER A 238 -10.98 -6.88 13.33
CA SER A 238 -11.14 -8.33 13.52
C SER A 238 -10.69 -9.12 12.29
N TYR A 239 -10.97 -8.62 11.08
CA TYR A 239 -10.53 -9.24 9.83
C TYR A 239 -8.99 -9.30 9.74
N VAL A 240 -8.32 -8.16 9.96
CA VAL A 240 -6.85 -8.07 9.88
C VAL A 240 -6.19 -8.97 10.93
N LYS A 241 -6.68 -8.94 12.17
CA LYS A 241 -6.19 -9.81 13.25
C LYS A 241 -6.28 -11.30 12.88
N ASN A 242 -7.45 -11.72 12.39
CA ASN A 242 -7.68 -13.10 11.96
C ASN A 242 -6.71 -13.53 10.84
N ILE A 243 -6.41 -12.65 9.88
CA ILE A 243 -5.43 -12.93 8.82
C ILE A 243 -4.01 -13.04 9.38
N CYS A 244 -3.63 -12.16 10.32
CA CYS A 244 -2.33 -12.22 10.96
C CYS A 244 -2.11 -13.52 11.74
N GLU A 245 -3.11 -13.95 12.50
CA GLU A 245 -3.07 -15.22 13.23
C GLU A 245 -2.90 -16.41 12.27
N LEU A 246 -3.66 -16.44 11.17
CA LEU A 246 -3.51 -17.46 10.13
C LEU A 246 -2.09 -17.47 9.54
N LYS A 247 -1.52 -16.30 9.22
CA LYS A 247 -0.14 -16.18 8.70
C LYS A 247 0.89 -16.73 9.68
N LYS A 248 0.77 -16.41 10.99
CA LYS A 248 1.66 -16.92 12.04
C LYS A 248 1.61 -18.45 12.12
N ILE A 249 0.41 -19.03 12.11
CA ILE A 249 0.22 -20.49 12.12
C ILE A 249 0.80 -21.15 10.87
N MET A 250 0.74 -20.49 9.72
CA MET A 250 1.32 -21.01 8.47
C MET A 250 2.85 -21.03 8.50
N GLN A 251 3.48 -20.05 9.14
CA GLN A 251 4.93 -19.93 9.22
C GLN A 251 5.58 -20.91 10.21
N SER A 252 4.84 -21.40 11.23
CA SER A 252 5.38 -22.32 12.24
C SER A 252 5.63 -23.74 11.72
N GLY A 253 5.20 -24.08 10.49
CA GLY A 253 5.49 -25.36 9.81
C GLY A 253 4.86 -26.61 10.43
N ASN A 254 4.42 -26.54 11.69
CA ASN A 254 3.75 -27.59 12.44
C ASN A 254 2.49 -27.00 13.06
N ILE A 255 1.32 -27.42 12.55
CA ILE A 255 0.02 -26.99 13.06
C ILE A 255 -0.39 -28.04 14.10
N PRO A 256 -0.24 -27.83 15.42
CA PRO A 256 -0.72 -28.80 16.42
C PRO A 256 -2.24 -28.96 16.34
N SER A 257 -2.78 -30.11 16.76
CA SER A 257 -4.22 -30.40 16.67
C SER A 257 -5.08 -29.41 17.47
N SER A 258 -4.52 -28.78 18.51
CA SER A 258 -5.13 -27.67 19.25
C SER A 258 -5.36 -26.42 18.39
N SER A 259 -4.49 -26.15 17.40
CA SER A 259 -4.62 -25.04 16.46
C SER A 259 -5.68 -25.29 15.39
N GLU A 260 -6.21 -26.50 15.22
CA GLU A 260 -7.28 -26.79 14.27
C GLU A 260 -8.62 -26.17 14.69
N ILE A 261 -8.90 -26.20 16.01
CA ILE A 261 -10.03 -25.49 16.60
C ILE A 261 -9.86 -23.99 16.41
N GLU A 262 -8.63 -23.48 16.54
CA GLU A 262 -8.31 -22.07 16.39
C GLU A 262 -8.42 -21.60 14.93
N ILE A 263 -7.83 -22.33 13.98
CA ILE A 263 -8.00 -22.10 12.53
C ILE A 263 -9.48 -22.17 12.15
N THR A 264 -10.21 -23.18 12.63
CA THR A 264 -11.65 -23.33 12.35
C THR A 264 -12.44 -22.18 12.95
N LYS A 265 -12.13 -21.73 14.17
CA LYS A 265 -12.74 -20.55 14.80
C LYS A 265 -12.44 -19.28 14.02
N VAL A 266 -11.20 -19.09 13.57
CA VAL A 266 -10.76 -17.91 12.81
C VAL A 266 -11.44 -17.87 11.43
N ILE A 267 -11.45 -18.99 10.70
CA ILE A 267 -12.15 -19.13 9.41
C ILE A 267 -13.66 -18.95 9.61
N THR A 268 -14.25 -19.56 10.64
CA THR A 268 -15.68 -19.41 10.93
C THR A 268 -16.01 -17.95 11.23
N ASN A 269 -15.27 -17.28 12.13
CA ASN A 269 -15.47 -15.87 12.44
C ASN A 269 -15.37 -14.98 11.18
N LEU A 270 -14.31 -15.17 10.37
CA LEU A 270 -14.12 -14.45 9.10
C LEU A 270 -15.32 -14.60 8.15
N PHE A 271 -15.79 -15.82 7.92
CA PHE A 271 -16.80 -16.08 6.89
C PHE A 271 -18.25 -16.07 7.39
N THR A 272 -18.51 -16.25 8.68
CA THR A 272 -19.88 -16.29 9.23
C THR A 272 -20.25 -15.04 10.02
N VAL A 273 -19.29 -14.28 10.54
CA VAL A 273 -19.55 -13.07 11.33
C VAL A 273 -19.10 -11.82 10.58
N VAL A 274 -17.86 -11.84 10.09
CA VAL A 274 -17.24 -10.64 9.52
C VAL A 274 -17.70 -10.38 8.09
N ALA A 275 -17.43 -11.29 7.15
CA ALA A 275 -17.80 -11.15 5.74
C ALA A 275 -19.29 -10.85 5.46
N PRO A 276 -20.28 -11.51 6.11
CA PRO A 276 -21.70 -11.18 5.90
C PRO A 276 -22.10 -9.79 6.38
N LYS A 277 -21.54 -9.32 7.51
CA LYS A 277 -21.83 -7.98 8.02
C LYS A 277 -21.17 -6.89 7.17
N MET A 278 -20.04 -7.21 6.54
CA MET A 278 -19.38 -6.35 5.56
C MET A 278 -20.08 -6.31 4.19
N ASN A 279 -20.97 -7.26 3.87
CA ASN A 279 -21.57 -7.38 2.54
C ASN A 279 -23.10 -7.32 2.58
N LYS A 280 -23.65 -6.11 2.81
CA LYS A 280 -25.10 -5.89 2.90
C LYS A 280 -25.86 -6.04 1.57
N SER A 281 -25.18 -6.03 0.42
CA SER A 281 -25.83 -5.94 -0.91
C SER A 281 -25.71 -7.18 -1.81
N ALA A 282 -24.89 -8.20 -1.48
CA ALA A 282 -24.69 -9.37 -2.35
C ALA A 282 -25.05 -10.71 -1.66
N HIS A 283 -26.31 -11.14 -1.76
CA HIS A 283 -26.81 -12.40 -1.17
C HIS A 283 -26.23 -13.68 -1.80
N ARG A 284 -26.02 -13.71 -3.13
CA ARG A 284 -25.58 -14.93 -3.85
C ARG A 284 -24.13 -15.38 -3.55
N PRO A 285 -23.12 -14.47 -3.56
CA PRO A 285 -21.72 -14.84 -3.28
C PRO A 285 -21.48 -15.30 -1.83
N TYR A 286 -22.27 -14.79 -0.89
CA TYR A 286 -22.24 -15.18 0.53
C TYR A 286 -22.70 -16.63 0.75
N LEU A 287 -23.77 -17.06 0.08
CA LEU A 287 -24.28 -18.43 0.17
C LEU A 287 -23.25 -19.45 -0.35
N ILE A 288 -22.62 -19.14 -1.49
CA ILE A 288 -21.57 -19.97 -2.09
C ILE A 288 -20.37 -20.11 -1.15
N SER A 289 -19.89 -19.01 -0.56
CA SER A 289 -18.77 -19.04 0.39
C SER A 289 -19.10 -19.80 1.67
N LYS A 290 -20.29 -19.62 2.25
CA LYS A 290 -20.75 -20.36 3.45
C LYS A 290 -20.84 -21.87 3.22
N GLU A 291 -21.41 -22.29 2.09
CA GLU A 291 -21.59 -23.70 1.75
C GLU A 291 -20.25 -24.40 1.45
N ILE A 292 -19.36 -23.67 0.78
CA ILE A 292 -17.99 -24.07 0.54
C ILE A 292 -17.19 -24.21 1.85
N VAL A 293 -17.28 -23.24 2.77
CA VAL A 293 -16.63 -23.30 4.09
C VAL A 293 -17.10 -24.53 4.85
N LYS A 294 -18.42 -24.74 4.89
CA LYS A 294 -19.04 -25.89 5.57
C LYS A 294 -18.58 -27.22 4.97
N LYS A 295 -18.46 -27.31 3.64
CA LYS A 295 -17.99 -28.51 2.92
C LYS A 295 -16.49 -28.77 3.15
N SER A 296 -15.67 -27.72 3.24
CA SER A 296 -14.23 -27.83 3.55
C SER A 296 -13.97 -28.19 5.00
N LEU A 297 -14.72 -27.63 5.96
CA LEU A 297 -14.67 -28.01 7.38
C LEU A 297 -15.17 -29.44 7.61
N GLY A 298 -16.21 -29.87 6.89
CA GLY A 298 -16.69 -31.26 6.93
C GLY A 298 -15.65 -32.28 6.46
N LYS A 299 -14.73 -31.89 5.56
CA LYS A 299 -13.61 -32.73 5.12
C LYS A 299 -12.51 -32.86 6.18
N LEU A 300 -12.39 -31.93 7.13
CA LEU A 300 -11.42 -32.00 8.24
C LEU A 300 -11.89 -33.01 9.31
N ASN A 301 -13.18 -32.97 9.67
CA ASN A 301 -13.76 -33.87 10.67
C ASN A 301 -13.73 -35.37 10.33
N GLY A 302 -13.43 -35.74 9.06
CA GLY A 302 -13.37 -37.12 8.59
C GLY A 302 -11.96 -37.70 8.44
N VAL A 303 -10.90 -36.93 8.65
CA VAL A 303 -9.52 -37.34 8.33
C VAL A 303 -8.80 -37.83 9.58
N LYS A 304 -8.82 -39.15 9.83
CA LYS A 304 -7.88 -39.80 10.77
C LYS A 304 -6.57 -40.13 10.05
N HIS A 305 -5.72 -39.14 9.73
CA HIS A 305 -4.46 -39.42 9.01
C HIS A 305 -3.26 -38.58 9.44
N THR A 306 -2.08 -39.19 9.27
CA THR A 306 -0.73 -38.73 9.61
C THR A 306 -0.42 -37.28 9.21
N ASP A 307 0.46 -36.63 9.97
CA ASP A 307 0.73 -35.18 9.91
C ASP A 307 1.08 -34.64 8.51
N ALA A 308 1.68 -35.45 7.63
CA ALA A 308 2.02 -35.04 6.26
C ALA A 308 0.81 -34.90 5.31
N LYS A 309 -0.15 -35.86 5.35
CA LYS A 309 -1.39 -35.77 4.56
C LYS A 309 -2.31 -34.69 5.11
N ARG A 310 -2.35 -34.54 6.43
CA ARG A 310 -3.05 -33.49 7.16
C ARG A 310 -2.57 -32.07 6.78
N ASN A 311 -1.26 -31.82 6.81
CA ASN A 311 -0.68 -30.54 6.41
C ASN A 311 -0.95 -30.22 4.92
N THR A 312 -1.03 -31.25 4.07
CA THR A 312 -1.40 -31.10 2.65
C THR A 312 -2.86 -30.70 2.47
N VAL A 313 -3.78 -31.28 3.25
CA VAL A 313 -5.22 -30.93 3.23
C VAL A 313 -5.43 -29.50 3.75
N LEU A 314 -4.78 -29.12 4.85
CA LEU A 314 -4.83 -27.75 5.37
C LEU A 314 -4.27 -26.74 4.37
N LYS A 315 -3.11 -27.02 3.74
CA LYS A 315 -2.59 -26.18 2.65
C LYS A 315 -3.54 -26.07 1.46
N LYS A 316 -4.21 -27.16 1.07
CA LYS A 316 -5.21 -27.15 -0.01
C LYS A 316 -6.46 -26.35 0.36
N ILE A 317 -6.95 -26.48 1.58
CA ILE A 317 -8.09 -25.71 2.09
C ILE A 317 -7.73 -24.22 2.16
N MET A 318 -6.53 -23.89 2.63
CA MET A 318 -6.03 -22.52 2.72
C MET A 318 -5.74 -21.89 1.36
N ASN A 319 -5.13 -22.62 0.42
CA ASN A 319 -4.98 -22.16 -0.96
C ASN A 319 -6.33 -21.99 -1.62
N PHE A 320 -7.26 -22.91 -1.39
CA PHE A 320 -8.61 -22.82 -1.92
C PHE A 320 -9.38 -21.64 -1.31
N PHE A 321 -9.22 -21.32 -0.02
CA PHE A 321 -9.78 -20.12 0.59
C PHE A 321 -9.11 -18.85 0.07
N THR A 322 -7.81 -18.88 -0.18
CA THR A 322 -7.05 -17.76 -0.76
C THR A 322 -7.45 -17.52 -2.23
N GLU A 323 -7.59 -18.58 -3.04
CA GLU A 323 -8.06 -18.55 -4.43
C GLU A 323 -9.54 -18.20 -4.54
N LYS A 324 -10.40 -18.78 -3.69
CA LYS A 324 -11.82 -18.42 -3.66
C LYS A 324 -12.03 -17.03 -3.11
N TYR A 325 -11.29 -16.61 -2.08
CA TYR A 325 -11.21 -15.21 -1.67
C TYR A 325 -10.85 -14.33 -2.87
N ASN A 326 -9.79 -14.66 -3.61
CA ASN A 326 -9.44 -13.93 -4.84
C ASN A 326 -10.53 -13.95 -5.92
N SER A 327 -11.40 -14.98 -5.96
CA SER A 327 -12.53 -15.06 -6.89
C SER A 327 -13.78 -14.29 -6.46
N VAL A 328 -13.99 -14.11 -5.14
CA VAL A 328 -15.12 -13.32 -4.58
C VAL A 328 -14.69 -11.89 -4.21
N LYS A 329 -13.39 -11.62 -4.19
CA LYS A 329 -12.70 -10.35 -3.94
C LYS A 329 -13.23 -9.15 -4.73
N PRO A 330 -13.62 -9.27 -6.01
CA PRO A 330 -14.27 -8.18 -6.75
C PRO A 330 -15.70 -7.85 -6.28
N TYR A 331 -16.32 -8.74 -5.51
CA TYR A 331 -17.74 -8.65 -5.09
C TYR A 331 -17.92 -8.36 -3.59
N LEU A 332 -16.89 -8.61 -2.78
CA LEU A 332 -16.80 -8.13 -1.39
C LEU A 332 -16.35 -6.66 -1.32
N SER A 333 -15.78 -6.14 -2.41
CA SER A 333 -15.27 -4.78 -2.54
C SER A 333 -16.31 -3.71 -2.89
N ALA A 334 -17.54 -4.11 -3.27
CA ALA A 334 -18.60 -3.15 -3.60
C ALA A 334 -19.15 -2.41 -2.35
N THR A 335 -18.86 -2.88 -1.14
CA THR A 335 -19.49 -2.40 0.10
C THR A 335 -18.65 -1.48 0.98
N TRP A 336 -17.37 -1.22 0.68
CA TRP A 336 -16.51 -0.35 1.52
C TRP A 336 -16.17 1.02 0.98
#